data_AF-A0A1B9IAW0-F1
#
_entry.id   AF-A0A1B9IAW0-F1
#
_cell.length_a   1.000
_cell.length_b   1.000
_cell.length_c   1.000
_cell.angle_alpha   90.00
_cell.angle_beta   90.00
_cell.angle_gamma   90.00
#
_symmetry.space_group_name_H-M   'P 1'
#
loop_
_entity.id
_entity.type
_entity.pdbx_description
1 polymer ?
#
loop_
_entity_poly.entity_id
_entity_poly.type
_entity_poly.pdbx_seq_one_letter_code
_entity_poly.pdbx_strand_id
1 'polypeptide(L)'
;MWGLYYTALLLVGFNCLRFARADNAFAGCFLVTPSGTTQVSGTFSSATACDAACPNNKHSFYQLSSQSCYCTDKYPAEGNFETGTADACSNSSYYDARITHTSFTWRPTCYSTAPSGLSFSSITGPDTCLKNCGTSLGATFYVSSVDGNYQCACGQPTSFGSTATCGPGTYFYYYHTAAQASQGLSRRRKIEEERKRGVHTYCPKGFTPCQIGETSGAYECIDTSAELESCGGCLHGSLNSPNATTGQDCTNIPATLGGVTCESGRCVAYKCRPGYDLTDQQCHLREEIRTKTKKRRA
;
A
#
# COMPACT_ATOMS: atom_id res chain seq x y z
N MET A 1 -38.78 54.32 26.26
CA MET A 1 -38.00 54.19 25.01
C MET A 1 -36.57 53.82 25.38
N TRP A 2 -35.89 53.04 24.54
CA TRP A 2 -34.51 52.52 24.64
C TRP A 2 -34.38 51.14 25.31
N GLY A 3 -34.71 50.10 24.52
CA GLY A 3 -34.23 48.74 24.74
C GLY A 3 -32.94 48.51 23.94
N LEU A 4 -31.91 48.00 24.61
CA LEU A 4 -30.63 47.63 24.01
C LEU A 4 -30.67 46.13 23.64
N TYR A 5 -30.72 45.85 22.33
CA TYR A 5 -30.55 44.51 21.78
C TYR A 5 -29.05 44.18 21.69
N TYR A 6 -28.62 43.13 22.40
CA TYR A 6 -27.31 42.50 22.23
C TYR A 6 -27.38 41.50 21.07
N THR A 7 -26.79 41.83 19.93
CA THR A 7 -26.55 40.89 18.83
C THR A 7 -25.24 40.16 19.06
N ALA A 8 -25.31 38.88 19.45
CA ALA A 8 -24.17 37.98 19.51
C ALA A 8 -23.79 37.53 18.09
N LEU A 9 -22.66 38.02 17.59
CA LEU A 9 -22.11 37.68 16.28
C LEU A 9 -21.18 36.47 16.44
N LEU A 10 -21.73 35.26 16.29
CA LEU A 10 -20.98 34.00 16.24
C LEU A 10 -20.29 33.87 14.88
N LEU A 11 -19.01 34.23 14.83
CA LEU A 11 -18.10 33.91 13.72
C LEU A 11 -17.85 32.40 13.68
N VAL A 12 -18.59 31.68 12.83
CA VAL A 12 -18.29 30.31 12.47
C VAL A 12 -17.12 30.32 11.47
N GLY A 13 -15.91 30.29 12.00
CA GLY A 13 -14.69 30.06 11.21
C GLY A 13 -14.56 28.59 10.83
N PHE A 14 -15.29 28.16 9.79
CA PHE A 14 -15.01 26.89 9.13
C PHE A 14 -13.64 26.99 8.43
N ASN A 15 -12.61 26.50 9.10
CA ASN A 15 -11.31 26.22 8.48
C ASN A 15 -11.51 25.11 7.43
N CYS A 16 -11.87 25.50 6.20
CA CYS A 16 -11.65 24.67 5.04
C CYS A 16 -10.14 24.57 4.82
N LEU A 17 -9.51 23.56 5.43
CA LEU A 17 -8.24 23.03 4.95
C LEU A 17 -8.51 22.47 3.54
N ARG A 18 -8.45 23.35 2.53
CA ARG A 18 -8.34 22.91 1.15
C ARG A 18 -6.95 22.30 1.03
N PHE A 19 -6.88 20.98 1.01
CA PHE A 19 -5.71 20.30 0.51
C PHE A 19 -5.53 20.78 -0.93
N ALA A 20 -4.49 21.59 -1.16
CA ALA A 20 -4.07 21.92 -2.52
C ALA A 20 -3.54 20.62 -3.13
N ARG A 21 -4.45 19.86 -3.72
CA ARG A 21 -4.11 18.80 -4.66
C ARG A 21 -3.57 19.52 -5.89
N ALA A 22 -2.37 19.17 -6.32
CA ALA A 22 -1.83 19.70 -7.55
C ALA A 22 -2.48 18.90 -8.70
N ASP A 23 -3.73 19.25 -8.97
CA ASP A 23 -4.42 18.78 -10.16
C ASP A 23 -3.84 19.57 -11.36
N ASN A 24 -3.68 18.95 -12.52
CA ASN A 24 -3.11 19.54 -13.75
C ASN A 24 -1.57 19.64 -13.86
N ALA A 25 -0.81 18.63 -13.40
CA ALA A 25 0.65 18.64 -13.61
C ALA A 25 1.01 18.40 -15.09
N PHE A 26 1.79 19.30 -15.70
CA PHE A 26 2.26 19.14 -17.09
C PHE A 26 3.12 17.89 -17.23
N ALA A 27 2.86 17.10 -18.26
CA ALA A 27 3.55 15.84 -18.54
C ALA A 27 4.21 15.83 -19.92
N GLY A 28 4.16 16.93 -20.68
CA GLY A 28 4.77 17.02 -21.99
C GLY A 28 3.77 17.14 -23.13
N CYS A 29 4.32 17.12 -24.34
CA CYS A 29 3.58 17.30 -25.59
C CYS A 29 3.67 16.05 -26.44
N PHE A 30 2.60 15.71 -27.15
CA PHE A 30 2.53 14.47 -27.92
C PHE A 30 1.90 14.63 -29.29
N LEU A 31 2.38 13.89 -30.28
CA LEU A 31 1.76 13.81 -31.61
C LEU A 31 0.42 13.06 -31.62
N VAL A 32 0.26 12.08 -30.73
CA VAL A 32 -0.88 11.18 -30.71
C VAL A 32 -1.37 10.94 -29.28
N THR A 33 -2.65 10.61 -29.15
CA THR A 33 -3.21 10.08 -27.91
C THR A 33 -3.00 8.56 -27.85
N PRO A 34 -2.93 7.96 -26.65
CA PRO A 34 -2.75 6.52 -26.52
C PRO A 34 -4.05 5.77 -26.86
N SER A 35 -3.94 4.45 -27.09
CA SER A 35 -5.12 3.59 -27.30
C SER A 35 -6.14 3.70 -26.17
N GLY A 36 -7.44 3.56 -26.48
CA GLY A 36 -8.51 3.60 -25.49
C GLY A 36 -8.78 4.99 -24.91
N THR A 37 -8.31 6.04 -25.59
CA THR A 37 -8.61 7.43 -25.24
C THR A 37 -10.03 7.80 -25.63
N THR A 38 -10.76 8.46 -24.72
CA THR A 38 -12.14 8.91 -24.95
C THR A 38 -12.17 10.42 -25.12
N GLN A 39 -12.80 10.91 -26.18
CA GLN A 39 -13.03 12.34 -26.38
C GLN A 39 -14.14 12.83 -25.46
N VAL A 40 -13.91 13.97 -24.80
CA VAL A 40 -14.94 14.66 -24.02
C VAL A 40 -15.76 15.55 -24.94
N SER A 41 -17.08 15.46 -24.86
CA SER A 41 -17.99 16.33 -25.60
C SER A 41 -17.84 17.78 -25.17
N GLY A 42 -17.65 18.68 -26.13
CA GLY A 42 -17.55 20.13 -25.91
C GLY A 42 -16.29 20.74 -26.51
N THR A 43 -16.12 22.05 -26.29
CA THR A 43 -14.91 22.81 -26.63
C THR A 43 -14.26 23.34 -25.37
N PHE A 44 -12.92 23.32 -25.34
CA PHE A 44 -12.14 23.65 -24.17
C PHE A 44 -11.16 24.78 -24.47
N SER A 45 -11.12 25.79 -23.61
CA SER A 45 -10.28 26.98 -23.79
C SER A 45 -8.84 26.80 -23.30
N SER A 46 -8.54 25.72 -22.58
CA SER A 46 -7.20 25.46 -22.03
C SER A 46 -7.01 23.99 -21.63
N ALA A 47 -5.75 23.59 -21.44
CA ALA A 47 -5.39 22.29 -20.89
C ALA A 47 -5.93 22.09 -19.46
N THR A 48 -5.99 23.15 -18.65
CA THR A 48 -6.57 23.11 -17.29
C THR A 48 -8.09 22.87 -17.32
N ALA A 49 -8.81 23.48 -18.26
CA ALA A 49 -10.23 23.21 -18.44
C ALA A 49 -10.48 21.76 -18.91
N CYS A 50 -9.60 21.23 -19.75
CA CYS A 50 -9.66 19.83 -20.18
C CYS A 50 -9.39 18.86 -19.03
N ASP A 51 -8.37 19.11 -18.21
CA ASP A 51 -8.03 18.30 -17.03
C ASP A 51 -9.18 18.23 -16.02
N ALA A 52 -9.84 19.36 -15.75
CA ALA A 52 -11.02 19.41 -14.89
C ALA A 52 -12.20 18.56 -15.43
N ALA A 53 -12.25 18.31 -16.75
CA ALA A 53 -13.25 17.47 -17.39
C ALA A 53 -12.90 15.96 -17.40
N CYS A 54 -11.70 15.60 -16.90
CA CYS A 54 -11.22 14.22 -16.79
C CYS A 54 -11.09 13.74 -15.32
N PRO A 55 -12.10 13.88 -14.45
CA PRO A 55 -11.96 13.63 -13.00
C PRO A 55 -11.76 12.15 -12.62
N ASN A 56 -12.01 11.21 -13.53
CA ASN A 56 -11.90 9.77 -13.27
C ASN A 56 -10.75 9.11 -14.04
N ASN A 57 -10.03 9.86 -14.85
CA ASN A 57 -8.93 9.36 -15.66
C ASN A 57 -7.61 9.87 -15.11
N LYS A 58 -6.51 9.13 -15.28
CA LYS A 58 -5.17 9.56 -14.83
C LYS A 58 -4.55 10.66 -15.67
N HIS A 59 -5.00 10.81 -16.91
CA HIS A 59 -4.44 11.75 -17.87
C HIS A 59 -5.54 12.47 -18.66
N SER A 60 -5.25 13.73 -18.98
CA SER A 60 -6.01 14.52 -19.95
C SER A 60 -5.08 14.98 -21.08
N PHE A 61 -5.60 15.02 -22.30
CA PHE A 61 -4.90 15.47 -23.50
C PHE A 61 -5.70 16.59 -24.15
N TYR A 62 -5.12 17.79 -24.19
CA TYR A 62 -5.75 18.96 -24.80
C TYR A 62 -5.06 19.33 -26.11
N GLN A 63 -5.84 19.55 -27.16
CA GLN A 63 -5.33 20.01 -28.45
C GLN A 63 -5.82 21.43 -28.73
N LEU A 64 -4.90 22.39 -28.86
CA LEU A 64 -5.23 23.81 -28.98
C LEU A 64 -5.90 24.14 -30.32
N SER A 65 -5.47 23.52 -31.43
CA SER A 65 -5.97 23.83 -32.77
C SER A 65 -7.45 23.48 -32.96
N SER A 66 -7.92 22.43 -32.29
CA SER A 66 -9.31 21.94 -32.36
C SER A 66 -10.11 22.23 -31.10
N GLN A 67 -9.47 22.78 -30.06
CA GLN A 67 -10.04 22.95 -28.71
C GLN A 67 -10.65 21.66 -28.14
N SER A 68 -10.13 20.50 -28.56
CA SER A 68 -10.64 19.19 -28.17
C SER A 68 -9.93 18.67 -26.93
N CYS A 69 -10.69 17.97 -26.09
CA CYS A 69 -10.19 17.34 -24.87
C CYS A 69 -10.41 15.84 -24.92
N TYR A 70 -9.42 15.09 -24.41
CA TYR A 70 -9.48 13.65 -24.34
C TYR A 70 -8.99 13.14 -22.99
N CYS A 71 -9.62 12.08 -22.49
CA CYS A 71 -9.27 11.47 -21.21
C CYS A 71 -8.87 10.00 -21.39
N THR A 72 -7.91 9.54 -20.57
CA THR A 72 -7.44 8.15 -20.60
C THR A 72 -6.63 7.82 -19.33
N ASP A 73 -6.53 6.52 -19.01
CA ASP A 73 -5.66 6.03 -17.93
C ASP A 73 -4.29 5.58 -18.42
N LYS A 74 -4.03 5.67 -19.72
CA LYS A 74 -2.78 5.28 -20.35
C LYS A 74 -1.94 6.50 -20.68
N TYR A 75 -0.63 6.31 -20.66
CA TYR A 75 0.32 7.31 -21.12
C TYR A 75 0.85 6.93 -22.52
N PRO A 76 1.15 7.89 -23.43
CA PRO A 76 1.64 7.59 -24.76
C PRO A 76 2.97 6.84 -24.75
N ALA A 77 3.16 6.02 -25.79
CA ALA A 77 4.44 5.39 -26.05
C ALA A 77 5.51 6.43 -26.38
N GLU A 78 6.73 6.09 -25.99
CA GLU A 78 7.95 6.91 -25.94
C GLU A 78 8.27 7.70 -27.22
N GLY A 79 7.98 7.14 -28.40
CA GLY A 79 8.34 7.76 -29.70
C GLY A 79 7.49 8.94 -30.15
N ASN A 80 6.50 9.38 -29.36
CA ASN A 80 5.59 10.46 -29.74
C ASN A 80 5.81 11.76 -28.96
N PHE A 81 6.85 11.82 -28.13
CA PHE A 81 7.12 12.97 -27.27
C PHE A 81 7.67 14.14 -28.09
N GLU A 82 7.05 15.31 -27.94
CA GLU A 82 7.33 16.50 -28.71
C GLU A 82 7.79 17.66 -27.83
N THR A 83 8.33 18.69 -28.49
CA THR A 83 8.80 19.89 -27.79
C THR A 83 7.65 20.83 -27.42
N GLY A 84 7.83 21.53 -26.30
CA GLY A 84 6.90 22.48 -25.74
C GLY A 84 7.57 23.45 -24.77
N THR A 85 6.79 24.42 -24.33
CA THR A 85 7.13 25.28 -23.20
C THR A 85 6.76 24.58 -21.89
N ALA A 86 6.98 25.28 -20.77
CA ALA A 86 6.61 24.78 -19.45
C ALA A 86 5.11 24.49 -19.28
N ASP A 87 4.24 25.08 -20.11
CA ASP A 87 2.79 25.03 -19.94
C ASP A 87 1.98 24.89 -21.24
N ALA A 88 2.63 24.71 -22.39
CA ALA A 88 1.95 24.53 -23.67
C ALA A 88 2.87 23.91 -24.72
N CYS A 89 2.28 23.26 -25.72
CA CYS A 89 3.02 22.70 -26.84
C CYS A 89 3.47 23.75 -27.85
N SER A 90 4.63 23.54 -28.46
CA SER A 90 5.19 24.43 -29.48
C SER A 90 4.32 24.49 -30.74
N ASN A 91 3.60 23.40 -31.04
CA ASN A 91 2.64 23.30 -32.13
C ASN A 91 1.22 23.13 -31.56
N SER A 92 0.27 23.93 -32.04
CA SER A 92 -1.12 23.90 -31.58
C SER A 92 -1.87 22.61 -31.94
N SER A 93 -1.37 21.84 -32.90
CA SER A 93 -1.89 20.52 -33.26
C SER A 93 -1.37 19.39 -32.37
N TYR A 94 -0.40 19.62 -31.49
CA TYR A 94 0.05 18.61 -30.54
C TYR A 94 -0.86 18.56 -29.31
N TYR A 95 -0.85 17.41 -28.65
CA TYR A 95 -1.60 17.16 -27.43
C TYR A 95 -0.78 17.55 -26.20
N ASP A 96 -1.27 18.55 -25.46
CA ASP A 96 -0.79 18.91 -24.13
C ASP A 96 -1.30 17.85 -23.13
N ALA A 97 -0.37 17.04 -22.62
CA ALA A 97 -0.67 15.98 -21.68
C ALA A 97 -0.53 16.48 -20.23
N ARG A 98 -1.55 16.22 -19.43
CA ARG A 98 -1.58 16.55 -18.00
C ARG A 98 -1.79 15.29 -17.17
N ILE A 99 -1.21 15.26 -15.99
CA ILE A 99 -1.49 14.27 -14.94
C ILE A 99 -2.55 14.89 -14.04
N THR A 100 -3.74 14.31 -14.09
CA THR A 100 -4.95 14.79 -13.39
C THR A 100 -4.94 14.41 -11.91
N HIS A 101 -4.17 13.38 -11.54
CA HIS A 101 -4.15 12.81 -10.19
C HIS A 101 -2.73 12.67 -9.65
N THR A 102 -2.22 13.73 -9.03
CA THR A 102 -0.94 13.68 -8.33
C THR A 102 -0.93 14.58 -7.10
N SER A 103 -0.12 14.22 -6.10
CA SER A 103 0.20 15.11 -4.98
C SER A 103 1.33 16.08 -5.34
N PHE A 104 2.02 15.84 -6.45
CA PHE A 104 3.16 16.62 -6.88
C PHE A 104 2.76 17.87 -7.66
N THR A 105 3.37 18.99 -7.30
CA THR A 105 3.33 20.21 -8.06
C THR A 105 4.39 20.19 -9.16
N TRP A 106 3.98 20.50 -10.39
CA TRP A 106 4.89 20.73 -11.50
C TRP A 106 5.67 22.02 -11.29
N ARG A 107 7.00 21.98 -11.44
CA ARG A 107 7.80 23.20 -11.54
C ARG A 107 7.83 23.62 -13.01
N PRO A 108 7.33 24.81 -13.39
CA PRO A 108 7.14 25.21 -14.79
C PRO A 108 8.46 25.57 -15.48
N THR A 109 9.39 24.62 -15.56
CA THR A 109 10.71 24.74 -16.18
C THR A 109 11.31 23.35 -16.40
N CYS A 110 11.80 23.10 -17.61
CA CYS A 110 12.60 21.92 -17.93
C CYS A 110 14.09 22.24 -17.95
N TYR A 111 14.93 21.22 -17.78
CA TYR A 111 16.39 21.38 -17.71
C TYR A 111 17.10 20.52 -18.76
N SER A 112 18.20 21.00 -19.33
CA SER A 112 19.02 20.24 -20.29
C SER A 112 20.08 19.37 -19.62
N THR A 113 20.32 19.56 -18.32
CA THR A 113 21.30 18.79 -17.56
C THR A 113 20.62 18.11 -16.38
N ALA A 114 21.03 16.89 -16.08
CA ALA A 114 20.54 16.14 -14.94
C ALA A 114 20.72 16.96 -13.65
N PRO A 115 19.65 17.13 -12.84
CA PRO A 115 19.80 17.72 -11.52
C PRO A 115 20.78 16.88 -10.67
N SER A 116 21.62 17.55 -9.88
CA SER A 116 22.67 16.89 -9.11
C SER A 116 22.12 16.17 -7.87
N GLY A 117 22.82 15.11 -7.44
CA GLY A 117 22.48 14.35 -6.23
C GLY A 117 21.33 13.35 -6.40
N LEU A 118 21.00 12.99 -7.65
CA LEU A 118 19.93 12.06 -7.99
C LEU A 118 20.47 10.81 -8.70
N SER A 119 19.86 9.66 -8.40
CA SER A 119 20.11 8.38 -9.08
C SER A 119 18.91 8.01 -9.94
N PHE A 120 19.14 7.79 -11.23
CA PHE A 120 18.08 7.51 -12.20
C PHE A 120 17.87 6.01 -12.42
N SER A 121 16.61 5.63 -12.62
CA SER A 121 16.17 4.28 -12.97
C SER A 121 15.17 4.31 -14.11
N SER A 122 15.18 3.31 -14.98
CA SER A 122 14.23 3.19 -16.10
C SER A 122 12.82 2.87 -15.61
N ILE A 123 11.82 3.47 -16.26
CA ILE A 123 10.39 3.37 -15.93
C ILE A 123 9.55 3.44 -17.21
N THR A 124 8.22 3.35 -17.10
CA THR A 124 7.29 3.31 -18.24
C THR A 124 6.48 4.60 -18.44
N GLY A 125 6.75 5.66 -17.67
CA GLY A 125 6.05 6.95 -17.78
C GLY A 125 6.06 7.78 -16.49
N PRO A 126 5.69 9.06 -16.57
CA PRO A 126 5.78 9.98 -15.44
C PRO A 126 4.82 9.61 -14.31
N ASP A 127 3.66 9.00 -14.59
CA ASP A 127 2.74 8.50 -13.55
C ASP A 127 3.42 7.47 -12.64
N THR A 128 4.20 6.56 -13.24
CA THR A 128 4.98 5.56 -12.52
C THR A 128 6.09 6.22 -11.72
N CYS A 129 6.73 7.26 -12.28
CA CYS A 129 7.73 8.05 -11.55
C CYS A 129 7.12 8.72 -10.31
N LEU A 130 6.04 9.47 -10.46
CA LEU A 130 5.40 10.19 -9.37
C LEU A 130 4.86 9.22 -8.30
N LYS A 131 4.31 8.07 -8.72
CA LYS A 131 3.88 7.02 -7.80
C LYS A 131 5.06 6.45 -6.99
N ASN A 132 6.18 6.14 -7.64
CA ASN A 132 7.38 5.61 -6.98
C ASN A 132 8.00 6.65 -6.03
N CYS A 133 8.02 7.90 -6.46
CA CYS A 133 8.56 9.01 -5.69
C CYS A 133 7.57 9.59 -4.67
N GLY A 134 6.37 9.04 -4.49
CA GLY A 134 5.30 9.63 -3.66
C GLY A 134 5.66 9.93 -2.19
N THR A 135 6.82 9.49 -1.71
CA THR A 135 7.35 9.80 -0.36
C THR A 135 8.52 10.79 -0.35
N SER A 136 9.03 11.14 -1.53
CA SER A 136 10.12 12.10 -1.71
C SER A 136 9.57 13.51 -1.84
N LEU A 137 10.41 14.50 -1.51
CA LEU A 137 10.09 15.91 -1.73
C LEU A 137 10.16 16.32 -3.21
N GLY A 138 10.81 15.51 -4.04
CA GLY A 138 10.96 15.74 -5.47
C GLY A 138 10.94 14.45 -6.26
N ALA A 139 10.52 14.58 -7.52
CA ALA A 139 10.56 13.54 -8.54
C ALA A 139 11.08 14.18 -9.83
N THR A 140 12.12 13.61 -10.40
CA THR A 140 12.66 14.03 -11.69
C THR A 140 12.35 12.98 -12.72
N PHE A 141 11.73 13.40 -13.82
CA PHE A 141 11.38 12.58 -14.96
C PHE A 141 12.23 13.02 -16.16
N TYR A 142 12.74 12.07 -16.93
CA TYR A 142 13.55 12.31 -18.12
C TYR A 142 13.08 11.40 -19.25
N VAL A 143 13.04 11.94 -20.47
CA VAL A 143 12.73 11.18 -21.69
C VAL A 143 13.99 11.15 -22.54
N SER A 144 14.54 9.98 -22.83
CA SER A 144 15.72 9.87 -23.70
C SER A 144 15.39 10.30 -25.12
N SER A 145 16.22 11.17 -25.71
CA SER A 145 16.09 11.56 -27.12
C SER A 145 16.57 10.50 -28.11
N VAL A 146 17.28 9.47 -27.63
CA VAL A 146 17.89 8.42 -28.46
C VAL A 146 16.94 7.23 -28.62
N ASP A 147 16.45 6.73 -27.49
CA ASP A 147 15.68 5.48 -27.44
C ASP A 147 14.22 5.71 -27.03
N GLY A 148 13.85 6.94 -26.65
CA GLY A 148 12.54 7.26 -26.08
C GLY A 148 12.36 6.81 -24.61
N ASN A 149 13.23 5.94 -24.11
CA ASN A 149 13.18 5.39 -22.75
C ASN A 149 12.95 6.46 -21.67
N TYR A 150 12.00 6.18 -20.78
CA TYR A 150 11.74 7.01 -19.62
C TYR A 150 12.67 6.67 -18.45
N GLN A 151 13.15 7.71 -17.78
CA GLN A 151 13.93 7.60 -16.55
C GLN A 151 13.30 8.43 -15.43
N CYS A 152 13.46 7.94 -14.21
CA CYS A 152 12.95 8.57 -13.00
C CYS A 152 14.02 8.59 -11.92
N ALA A 153 14.07 9.68 -11.16
CA ALA A 153 14.82 9.78 -9.92
C ALA A 153 13.97 10.43 -8.83
N CYS A 154 14.05 9.90 -7.62
CA CYS A 154 13.33 10.41 -6.46
C CYS A 154 14.29 11.12 -5.51
N GLY A 155 13.91 12.29 -5.00
CA GLY A 155 14.72 13.07 -4.08
C GLY A 155 14.68 14.55 -4.38
N GLN A 156 15.34 15.32 -3.54
CA GLN A 156 15.48 16.76 -3.72
C GLN A 156 16.86 17.06 -4.33
N PRO A 157 16.92 17.65 -5.53
CA PRO A 157 18.20 18.01 -6.15
C PRO A 157 18.98 19.00 -5.28
N THR A 158 20.31 18.87 -5.30
CA THR A 158 21.21 19.86 -4.66
C THR A 158 21.42 21.09 -5.53
N SER A 159 21.28 20.95 -6.85
CA SER A 159 21.28 22.04 -7.81
C SER A 159 20.51 21.64 -9.08
N PHE A 160 20.00 22.64 -9.78
CA PHE A 160 19.43 22.49 -11.10
C PHE A 160 20.42 22.94 -12.15
N GLY A 161 20.45 22.25 -13.30
CA GLY A 161 21.27 22.64 -14.44
C GLY A 161 20.69 23.81 -15.23
N SER A 162 21.18 23.98 -16.46
CA SER A 162 20.66 24.97 -17.39
C SER A 162 19.21 24.66 -17.78
N THR A 163 18.39 25.70 -17.89
CA THR A 163 17.00 25.59 -18.36
C THR A 163 16.95 25.29 -19.86
N ALA A 164 15.91 24.58 -20.29
CA ALA A 164 15.70 24.24 -21.69
C ALA A 164 14.20 24.20 -22.04
N THR A 165 13.92 24.23 -23.34
CA THR A 165 12.60 23.90 -23.88
C THR A 165 12.22 22.47 -23.48
N CYS A 166 11.02 22.28 -22.96
CA CYS A 166 10.54 20.96 -22.55
C CYS A 166 10.42 20.05 -23.79
N GLY A 167 10.90 18.81 -23.69
CA GLY A 167 10.99 17.94 -24.86
C GLY A 167 11.82 16.68 -24.60
N PRO A 168 12.04 15.87 -25.64
CA PRO A 168 12.98 14.76 -25.57
C PRO A 168 14.39 15.27 -25.19
N GLY A 169 15.08 14.53 -24.33
CA GLY A 169 16.42 14.91 -23.83
C GLY A 169 16.41 15.95 -22.72
N THR A 170 15.26 16.24 -22.09
CA THR A 170 15.16 17.19 -20.98
C THR A 170 14.59 16.60 -19.70
N TYR A 171 14.88 17.25 -18.58
CA TYR A 171 14.47 16.84 -17.24
C TYR A 171 13.29 17.68 -16.75
N PHE A 172 12.24 16.99 -16.34
CA PHE A 172 11.03 17.51 -15.75
C PHE A 172 11.12 17.34 -14.23
N TYR A 173 11.00 18.42 -13.47
CA TYR A 173 11.01 18.35 -12.01
C TYR A 173 9.63 18.62 -11.41
N TYR A 174 9.20 17.68 -10.57
CA TYR A 174 8.00 17.78 -9.77
C TYR A 174 8.37 17.79 -8.30
N TYR A 175 7.65 18.56 -7.49
CA TYR A 175 7.94 18.69 -6.06
C TYR A 175 6.70 18.58 -5.19
N HIS A 176 6.93 18.22 -3.93
CA HIS A 176 5.95 18.35 -2.87
C HIS A 176 6.30 19.55 -2.00
N THR A 177 5.29 20.23 -1.50
CA THR A 177 5.47 21.00 -0.26
C THR A 177 5.77 20.04 0.89
N ALA A 178 6.48 20.49 1.93
CA ALA A 178 6.74 19.68 3.11
C ALA A 178 5.44 19.12 3.73
N ALA A 179 4.35 19.90 3.68
CA ALA A 179 3.02 19.48 4.11
C ALA A 179 2.48 18.30 3.25
N GLN A 180 2.59 18.36 1.92
CA GLN A 180 2.14 17.29 1.02
C GLN A 180 2.98 16.00 1.17
N ALA A 181 4.30 16.12 1.31
CA ALA A 181 5.18 14.96 1.55
C ALA A 181 4.94 14.32 2.93
N SER A 182 4.62 15.13 3.95
CA SER A 182 4.34 14.66 5.30
C SER A 182 3.11 13.74 5.38
N GLN A 183 2.13 13.85 4.49
CA GLN A 183 0.96 12.96 4.49
C GLN A 183 1.29 11.56 4.00
N GLY A 184 2.15 11.44 2.97
CA GLY A 184 2.66 10.17 2.50
C GLY A 184 3.59 9.49 3.52
N LEU A 185 4.47 10.29 4.15
CA LEU A 185 5.37 9.82 5.21
C LEU A 185 4.61 9.47 6.50
N SER A 186 3.59 10.24 6.89
CA SER A 186 2.76 9.94 8.08
C SER A 186 1.88 8.73 7.84
N ARG A 187 1.33 8.55 6.63
CA ARG A 187 0.59 7.34 6.26
C ARG A 187 1.50 6.12 6.23
N ARG A 188 2.75 6.22 5.73
CA ARG A 188 3.72 5.12 5.82
C ARG A 188 4.23 4.90 7.24
N ARG A 189 4.50 5.94 8.02
CA ARG A 189 4.85 5.79 9.44
C ARG A 189 3.70 5.13 10.18
N LYS A 190 2.45 5.48 9.89
CA LYS A 190 1.27 4.81 10.45
C LYS A 190 1.13 3.38 9.96
N ILE A 191 1.29 3.08 8.66
CA ILE A 191 1.25 1.71 8.12
C ILE A 191 2.42 0.87 8.62
N GLU A 192 3.61 1.46 8.78
CA GLU A 192 4.80 0.79 9.29
C GLU A 192 4.72 0.62 10.80
N GLU A 193 4.17 1.61 11.53
CA GLU A 193 3.78 1.45 12.93
C GLU A 193 2.66 0.41 13.06
N GLU A 194 1.70 0.34 12.16
CA GLU A 194 0.66 -0.71 12.10
C GLU A 194 1.26 -2.06 11.67
N ARG A 195 2.34 -2.10 10.90
CA ARG A 195 3.09 -3.32 10.56
C ARG A 195 4.00 -3.76 11.71
N LYS A 196 4.50 -2.81 12.50
CA LYS A 196 5.29 -3.03 13.72
C LYS A 196 4.39 -3.39 14.90
N ARG A 197 3.18 -2.82 14.98
CA ARG A 197 2.14 -3.09 15.98
C ARG A 197 1.28 -4.29 15.59
N GLY A 198 1.17 -4.57 14.29
CA GLY A 198 0.51 -5.72 13.70
C GLY A 198 1.40 -6.94 13.80
N VAL A 199 1.26 -7.64 14.91
CA VAL A 199 1.78 -8.98 15.20
C VAL A 199 1.35 -9.95 14.09
N HIS A 200 2.13 -10.01 13.01
CA HIS A 200 2.07 -11.00 11.92
C HIS A 200 3.48 -11.43 11.52
N THR A 201 4.45 -11.42 12.43
CA THR A 201 5.85 -11.65 12.03
C THR A 201 6.18 -13.12 11.76
N TYR A 202 5.34 -14.06 12.20
CA TYR A 202 5.71 -15.48 12.09
C TYR A 202 4.64 -16.35 11.44
N CYS A 203 3.35 -16.09 11.70
CA CYS A 203 2.25 -16.93 11.21
C CYS A 203 1.07 -16.15 10.61
N PRO A 204 0.32 -16.76 9.66
CA PRO A 204 -0.96 -16.23 9.18
C PRO A 204 -1.95 -16.01 10.32
N LYS A 205 -3.00 -15.21 10.05
CA LYS A 205 -4.07 -14.98 11.03
C LYS A 205 -4.72 -16.31 11.44
N GLY A 206 -4.84 -16.54 12.75
CA GLY A 206 -5.42 -17.76 13.33
C GLY A 206 -4.40 -18.84 13.70
N PHE A 207 -3.12 -18.64 13.40
CA PHE A 207 -2.04 -19.60 13.71
C PHE A 207 -1.06 -19.04 14.75
N THR A 208 -0.54 -19.92 15.59
CA THR A 208 0.43 -19.61 16.64
C THR A 208 1.82 -20.13 16.25
N PRO A 209 2.90 -19.32 16.36
CA PRO A 209 4.27 -19.77 16.09
C PRO A 209 4.80 -20.61 17.25
N CYS A 210 4.69 -21.93 17.13
CA CYS A 210 5.12 -22.91 18.12
C CYS A 210 6.56 -23.36 17.86
N GLN A 211 7.37 -23.47 18.92
CA GLN A 211 8.77 -23.91 18.79
C GLN A 211 8.85 -25.40 18.45
N ILE A 212 9.77 -25.76 17.54
CA ILE A 212 10.02 -27.16 17.17
C ILE A 212 11.15 -27.69 18.07
N GLY A 213 10.78 -28.46 19.10
CA GLY A 213 11.71 -29.02 20.07
C GLY A 213 12.39 -27.98 20.96
N GLU A 214 13.55 -28.33 21.52
CA GLU A 214 14.30 -27.48 22.46
C GLU A 214 15.25 -26.48 21.76
N THR A 215 15.32 -26.50 20.43
CA THR A 215 16.25 -25.65 19.67
C THR A 215 15.68 -24.25 19.48
N SER A 216 16.36 -23.25 20.04
CA SER A 216 15.94 -21.85 19.93
C SER A 216 15.93 -21.38 18.46
N GLY A 217 14.79 -20.87 17.99
CA GLY A 217 14.66 -20.20 16.69
C GLY A 217 13.99 -21.03 15.59
N ALA A 218 13.79 -22.34 15.78
CA ALA A 218 12.96 -23.16 14.90
C ALA A 218 11.49 -23.07 15.34
N TYR A 219 10.58 -22.79 14.40
CA TYR A 219 9.16 -22.70 14.69
C TYR A 219 8.29 -23.22 13.54
N GLU A 220 7.07 -23.64 13.88
CA GLU A 220 6.00 -23.95 12.95
C GLU A 220 4.72 -23.21 13.33
N CYS A 221 3.87 -22.98 12.33
CA CYS A 221 2.60 -22.29 12.51
C CYS A 221 1.50 -23.31 12.74
N ILE A 222 0.99 -23.38 13.97
CA ILE A 222 -0.01 -24.35 14.40
C ILE A 222 -1.32 -23.64 14.71
N ASP A 223 -2.44 -24.20 14.25
CA ASP A 223 -3.75 -23.88 14.80
C ASP A 223 -3.95 -24.62 16.12
N THR A 224 -3.57 -23.96 17.22
CA THR A 224 -3.67 -24.53 18.58
C THR A 224 -5.12 -24.76 19.03
N SER A 225 -6.12 -24.36 18.24
CA SER A 225 -7.53 -24.63 18.55
C SER A 225 -8.04 -25.98 18.03
N ALA A 226 -7.30 -26.59 17.09
CA ALA A 226 -7.68 -27.82 16.39
C ALA A 226 -6.58 -28.89 16.33
N GLU A 227 -5.31 -28.52 16.54
CA GLU A 227 -4.21 -29.48 16.51
C GLU A 227 -4.11 -30.35 17.77
N LEU A 228 -3.93 -31.65 17.56
CA LEU A 228 -3.94 -32.66 18.62
C LEU A 228 -2.71 -32.58 19.53
N GLU A 229 -1.53 -32.31 18.97
CA GLU A 229 -0.25 -32.35 19.67
C GLU A 229 0.10 -31.02 20.36
N SER A 230 -0.66 -29.96 20.08
CA SER A 230 -0.48 -28.60 20.62
C SER A 230 -1.84 -27.96 20.88
N CYS A 231 -2.72 -28.71 21.56
CA CYS A 231 -4.07 -28.25 21.85
C CYS A 231 -4.06 -27.21 22.98
N GLY A 232 -4.68 -26.05 22.73
CA GLY A 232 -4.77 -24.95 23.69
C GLY A 232 -3.52 -24.11 23.86
N GLY A 233 -2.42 -24.45 23.18
CA GLY A 233 -1.14 -23.75 23.26
C GLY A 233 -0.01 -24.53 22.57
N CYS A 234 1.19 -23.97 22.53
CA CYS A 234 2.35 -24.65 21.95
C CYS A 234 2.97 -25.62 22.95
N LEU A 235 3.26 -26.86 22.54
CA LEU A 235 3.84 -27.88 23.43
C LEU A 235 5.20 -27.45 24.01
N HIS A 236 6.05 -26.79 23.20
CA HIS A 236 7.37 -26.31 23.60
C HIS A 236 7.43 -24.79 23.82
N GLY A 237 6.27 -24.16 24.01
CA GLY A 237 6.17 -22.70 24.10
C GLY A 237 6.14 -22.00 22.74
N SER A 238 5.76 -20.73 22.76
CA SER A 238 5.66 -19.92 21.55
C SER A 238 6.95 -19.15 21.31
N LEU A 239 7.27 -18.85 20.05
CA LEU A 239 8.52 -18.19 19.67
C LEU A 239 8.76 -16.85 20.40
N ASN A 240 7.71 -16.10 20.73
CA ASN A 240 7.79 -14.80 21.41
C ASN A 240 7.47 -14.87 22.91
N SER A 241 7.01 -16.01 23.39
CA SER A 241 6.66 -16.22 24.79
C SER A 241 6.88 -17.70 25.11
N PRO A 242 8.13 -18.09 25.44
CA PRO A 242 8.45 -19.46 25.85
C PRO A 242 7.73 -19.86 27.15
N ASN A 243 7.27 -18.87 27.92
CA ASN A 243 6.47 -19.05 29.15
C ASN A 243 4.95 -18.94 28.90
N ALA A 244 4.48 -18.94 27.66
CA ALA A 244 3.05 -19.00 27.36
C ALA A 244 2.44 -20.33 27.83
N THR A 245 1.10 -20.38 27.90
CA THR A 245 0.34 -21.61 28.23
C THR A 245 0.88 -22.79 27.42
N THR A 246 1.46 -23.77 28.10
CA THR A 246 1.94 -25.00 27.49
C THR A 246 0.74 -25.74 26.90
N GLY A 247 0.80 -26.02 25.60
CA GLY A 247 -0.18 -26.87 24.93
C GLY A 247 -0.25 -28.26 25.53
N GLN A 248 -1.38 -28.92 25.37
CA GLN A 248 -1.54 -30.32 25.74
C GLN A 248 -1.56 -31.20 24.49
N ASP A 249 -0.80 -32.29 24.54
CA ASP A 249 -0.88 -33.37 23.57
C ASP A 249 -2.05 -34.31 23.91
N CYS A 250 -3.13 -34.21 23.14
CA CYS A 250 -4.34 -35.01 23.29
C CYS A 250 -4.15 -36.48 22.89
N THR A 251 -3.07 -36.85 22.18
CA THR A 251 -2.83 -38.23 21.74
C THR A 251 -2.52 -39.17 22.92
N ASN A 252 -2.06 -38.62 24.04
CA ASN A 252 -1.79 -39.36 25.28
C ASN A 252 -3.05 -39.73 26.07
N ILE A 253 -4.22 -39.19 25.70
CA ILE A 253 -5.48 -39.57 26.33
C ILE A 253 -5.78 -41.03 25.96
N PRO A 254 -6.22 -41.88 26.91
CA PRO A 254 -6.49 -43.29 26.67
C PRO A 254 -7.81 -43.50 25.90
N ALA A 255 -7.91 -42.88 24.73
CA ALA A 255 -8.98 -42.99 23.77
C ALA A 255 -8.65 -44.01 22.66
N THR A 256 -9.68 -44.57 22.03
CA THR A 256 -9.49 -45.39 20.82
C THR A 256 -8.93 -44.50 19.69
N LEU A 257 -8.39 -45.10 18.63
CA LEU A 257 -7.97 -44.33 17.45
C LEU A 257 -9.15 -43.50 16.92
N GLY A 258 -8.94 -42.20 16.71
CA GLY A 258 -10.00 -41.24 16.34
C GLY A 258 -11.03 -40.94 17.45
N GLY A 259 -10.81 -41.42 18.67
CA GLY A 259 -11.70 -41.23 19.83
C GLY A 259 -11.42 -39.97 20.65
N VAL A 260 -10.48 -39.12 20.21
CA VAL A 260 -10.08 -37.87 20.86
C VAL A 260 -9.84 -36.80 19.78
N THR A 261 -10.21 -35.56 20.08
CA THR A 261 -9.96 -34.37 19.25
C THR A 261 -9.46 -33.20 20.09
N CYS A 262 -8.87 -32.19 19.44
CA CYS A 262 -8.77 -30.85 20.00
C CYS A 262 -9.96 -30.02 19.50
N GLU A 263 -10.73 -29.44 20.42
CA GLU A 263 -11.87 -28.59 20.09
C GLU A 263 -11.77 -27.29 20.88
N SER A 264 -11.67 -26.16 20.17
CA SER A 264 -11.53 -24.82 20.78
C SER A 264 -10.38 -24.74 21.80
N GLY A 265 -9.29 -25.46 21.53
CA GLY A 265 -8.10 -25.50 22.40
C GLY A 265 -8.26 -26.37 23.64
N ARG A 266 -9.18 -27.34 23.64
CA ARG A 266 -9.34 -28.34 24.71
C ARG A 266 -9.37 -29.75 24.15
N CYS A 267 -8.68 -30.67 24.83
CA CYS A 267 -8.77 -32.08 24.48
C CYS A 267 -10.14 -32.64 24.88
N VAL A 268 -10.85 -33.21 23.91
CA VAL A 268 -12.19 -33.77 24.07
C VAL A 268 -12.15 -35.24 23.63
N ALA A 269 -12.52 -36.15 24.52
CA ALA A 269 -12.67 -37.57 24.20
C ALA A 269 -14.12 -37.92 23.87
N TYR A 270 -14.32 -38.72 22.82
CA TYR A 270 -15.60 -39.29 22.44
C TYR A 270 -15.66 -40.80 22.64
N LYS A 271 -14.50 -41.48 22.73
CA LYS A 271 -14.45 -42.93 22.92
C LYS A 271 -13.17 -43.39 23.61
N CYS A 272 -13.32 -44.01 24.78
CA CYS A 272 -12.21 -44.51 25.58
C CYS A 272 -11.75 -45.92 25.18
N ARG A 273 -10.47 -46.24 25.39
CA ARG A 273 -9.94 -47.59 25.22
C ARG A 273 -10.58 -48.56 26.22
N PRO A 274 -10.59 -49.88 25.93
CA PRO A 274 -11.03 -50.88 26.90
C PRO A 274 -10.35 -50.71 28.26
N GLY A 275 -11.15 -50.73 29.33
CA GLY A 275 -10.69 -50.51 30.70
C GLY A 275 -10.80 -49.08 31.22
N TYR A 276 -11.30 -48.16 30.39
CA TYR A 276 -11.61 -46.78 30.75
C TYR A 276 -13.08 -46.47 30.46
N ASP A 277 -13.68 -45.60 31.26
CA ASP A 277 -15.02 -45.05 31.06
C ASP A 277 -14.95 -43.57 30.67
N LEU A 278 -15.88 -43.16 29.81
CA LEU A 278 -16.02 -41.78 29.36
C LEU A 278 -16.91 -41.02 30.35
N THR A 279 -16.39 -39.96 30.96
CA THR A 279 -17.14 -39.05 31.83
C THR A 279 -16.68 -37.64 31.56
N ASP A 280 -17.61 -36.70 31.35
CA ASP A 280 -17.31 -35.29 31.05
C ASP A 280 -16.28 -35.09 29.93
N GLN A 281 -16.39 -35.90 28.86
CA GLN A 281 -15.47 -35.88 27.72
C GLN A 281 -14.01 -36.22 28.07
N GLN A 282 -13.80 -36.91 29.19
CA GLN A 282 -12.51 -37.42 29.65
C GLN A 282 -12.57 -38.92 29.91
N CYS A 283 -11.43 -39.60 29.71
CA CYS A 283 -11.31 -41.03 29.94
C CYS A 283 -10.73 -41.33 31.32
N HIS A 284 -11.51 -41.99 32.17
CA HIS A 284 -11.10 -42.40 33.51
C HIS A 284 -10.97 -43.92 33.61
N LEU A 285 -9.97 -44.43 34.34
CA LEU A 285 -9.83 -45.87 34.59
C LEU A 285 -11.04 -46.43 35.33
N ARG A 286 -11.58 -47.56 34.86
CA ARG A 286 -12.64 -48.30 35.56
C ARG A 286 -12.21 -48.68 36.98
N GLU A 287 -13.06 -48.43 37.97
CA GLU A 287 -12.75 -48.71 39.38
C GLU A 287 -12.43 -50.19 39.65
N GLU A 288 -13.09 -51.11 38.94
CA GLU A 288 -12.85 -52.56 39.00
C GLU A 288 -11.42 -52.96 38.60
N ILE A 289 -10.78 -52.19 37.73
CA ILE A 289 -9.39 -52.44 37.29
C ILE A 289 -8.42 -51.77 38.27
N ARG A 290 -8.74 -50.57 38.76
CA ARG A 290 -7.93 -49.81 39.72
C ARG A 290 -7.67 -50.57 41.02
N THR A 291 -8.67 -51.32 41.52
CA THR A 291 -8.55 -52.15 42.73
C THR A 291 -7.65 -53.38 42.52
N LYS A 292 -7.69 -54.01 41.35
CA LYS A 292 -6.81 -55.14 40.99
C LYS A 292 -5.34 -54.72 40.83
N THR A 293 -5.07 -53.52 40.29
CA THR A 293 -3.69 -53.00 40.15
C THR A 293 -3.05 -52.68 41.50
N LYS A 294 -3.83 -52.17 42.48
CA LYS A 294 -3.34 -51.94 43.86
C LYS A 294 -2.97 -53.25 44.57
N LYS A 295 -3.77 -54.31 44.40
CA LYS A 295 -3.55 -55.61 45.05
C LYS A 295 -2.37 -56.42 44.49
N ARG A 296 -1.81 -56.03 43.33
CA ARG A 296 -0.62 -56.63 42.72
C ARG A 296 0.69 -55.90 43.05
N ARG A 297 0.62 -54.72 43.68
CA ARG A 297 1.78 -53.91 44.09
C ARG A 297 2.02 -53.92 45.61
N ALA A 298 1.20 -54.65 46.35
CA ALA A 298 1.42 -55.03 47.75
C ALA A 298 1.78 -56.52 47.78
#